data_AF-A0A9K3NQL7-F1
#
_entry.id   AF-A0A9K3NQL7-F1
#
_cell.length_a   1.000
_cell.length_b   1.000
_cell.length_c   1.000
_cell.angle_alpha   90.00
_cell.angle_beta   90.00
_cell.angle_gamma   90.00
#
_symmetry.space_group_name_H-M   'P 1'
#
loop_
_entity.id
_entity.type
_entity.pdbx_description
1 polymer ?
#
loop_
_entity_poly.entity_id
_entity_poly.type
_entity_poly.pdbx_seq_one_letter_code
_entity_poly.pdbx_strand_id
1 'polypeptide(L)'
;MDISSGEESEFSDSEISDYKDKPYEQLRNGKLKVKYSGGIYRCPFCAGKKKQNFKYKDLHQHASGVSKGSSNRSAKQKANHLALTLYLENELADEAEKPLKVAAPITEENELFCWPWTGILVNIVKESDGANDFENTEYWIKRFSKYKPEEVELLWDAEKRTAKVLEVL
;
A
#
# COMPACT_ATOMS: atom_id res chain seq x y z
N MET A 1 -12.14 -53.11 16.77
CA MET A 1 -12.19 -51.79 16.12
C MET A 1 -11.34 -50.88 16.97
N ASP A 2 -10.09 -50.69 16.56
CA ASP A 2 -9.10 -49.90 17.28
C ASP A 2 -9.37 -48.42 17.05
N ILE A 3 -9.82 -47.73 18.09
CA ILE A 3 -10.00 -46.28 18.09
C ILE A 3 -8.61 -45.68 18.32
N SER A 4 -7.92 -45.35 17.23
CA SER A 4 -6.70 -44.54 17.27
C SER A 4 -7.10 -43.12 17.69
N SER A 5 -7.05 -42.88 19.00
CA SER A 5 -7.25 -41.57 19.62
C SER A 5 -6.04 -40.70 19.28
N GLY A 6 -6.10 -40.01 18.13
CA GLY A 6 -5.16 -38.95 17.79
C GLY A 6 -5.34 -37.82 18.78
N GLU A 7 -4.37 -37.66 19.66
CA GLU A 7 -4.14 -36.52 20.53
C GLU A 7 -4.13 -35.20 19.73
N GLU A 8 -5.30 -34.62 19.49
CA GLU A 8 -5.42 -33.22 19.11
C GLU A 8 -5.16 -32.37 20.36
N SER A 9 -3.88 -32.15 20.65
CA SER A 9 -3.47 -31.22 21.70
C SER A 9 -4.04 -29.84 21.36
N GLU A 10 -5.04 -29.41 22.13
CA GLU A 10 -5.62 -28.06 22.09
C GLU A 10 -4.51 -27.05 22.41
N PHE A 11 -3.90 -26.54 21.35
CA PHE A 11 -2.79 -25.61 21.42
C PHE A 11 -3.34 -24.21 21.65
N SER A 12 -2.86 -23.52 22.70
CA SER A 12 -3.34 -22.20 23.08
C SER A 12 -2.87 -21.13 22.09
N ASP A 13 -3.70 -20.11 21.80
CA ASP A 13 -3.31 -19.00 20.90
C ASP A 13 -2.03 -18.28 21.40
N SER A 14 -1.69 -18.40 22.70
CA SER A 14 -0.45 -17.86 23.29
C SER A 14 0.83 -18.53 22.78
N GLU A 15 0.76 -19.76 22.28
CA GLU A 15 1.92 -20.52 21.82
C GLU A 15 2.17 -20.32 20.30
N ILE A 16 1.30 -19.60 19.59
CA ILE A 16 1.46 -19.32 18.15
C ILE A 16 2.70 -18.45 17.87
N SER A 17 3.06 -17.57 18.79
CA SER A 17 4.24 -16.71 18.65
C SER A 17 5.52 -17.52 18.64
N ASP A 18 5.62 -18.55 19.48
CA ASP A 18 6.84 -19.36 19.63
C ASP A 18 7.03 -20.36 18.48
N TYR A 19 5.95 -20.71 17.77
CA TYR A 19 5.98 -21.71 16.70
C TYR A 19 6.21 -21.13 15.31
N LYS A 20 6.30 -19.81 15.17
CA LYS A 20 6.56 -19.15 13.88
C LYS A 20 8.04 -19.17 13.48
N ASP A 21 8.96 -19.28 14.45
CA ASP A 21 10.39 -19.09 14.19
C ASP A 21 10.98 -20.21 13.34
N LYS A 22 10.66 -21.46 13.67
CA LYS A 22 11.09 -22.63 12.90
C LYS A 22 10.64 -22.59 11.42
N PRO A 23 9.36 -22.38 11.09
CA PRO A 23 8.96 -22.25 9.68
C PRO A 23 9.56 -21.00 9.02
N TYR A 24 9.78 -19.91 9.76
CA TYR A 24 10.43 -18.69 9.24
C TYR A 24 11.89 -18.95 8.83
N GLU A 25 12.68 -19.62 9.68
CA GLU A 25 14.05 -20.03 9.35
C GLU A 25 14.09 -20.97 8.14
N GLN A 26 13.12 -21.89 8.02
CA GLN A 26 13.03 -22.78 6.86
C GLN A 26 12.74 -22.04 5.55
N LEU A 27 12.02 -20.92 5.61
CA LEU A 27 11.78 -20.04 4.47
C LEU A 27 13.07 -19.28 4.11
N ARG A 28 13.74 -18.67 5.09
CA ARG A 28 15.03 -17.96 4.90
C ARG A 28 16.12 -18.85 4.33
N ASN A 29 16.24 -20.07 4.83
CA ASN A 29 17.25 -21.03 4.38
C ASN A 29 16.90 -21.68 3.03
N GLY A 30 15.79 -21.27 2.40
CA GLY A 30 15.35 -21.78 1.09
C GLY A 30 14.85 -23.22 1.10
N LYS A 31 14.69 -23.85 2.27
CA LYS A 31 14.14 -25.20 2.43
C LYS A 31 12.69 -25.26 1.95
N LEU A 32 11.94 -24.19 2.23
CA LEU A 32 10.57 -23.99 1.73
C LEU A 32 10.58 -22.95 0.61
N LYS A 33 10.30 -23.38 -0.62
CA LYS A 33 10.27 -22.50 -1.80
C LYS A 33 8.94 -21.77 -1.92
N VAL A 34 8.99 -20.45 -1.80
CA VAL A 34 7.83 -19.55 -1.97
C VAL A 34 7.78 -18.98 -3.39
N LYS A 35 8.93 -18.54 -3.91
CA LYS A 35 9.06 -17.89 -5.22
C LYS A 35 9.39 -18.89 -6.33
N TYR A 36 8.69 -18.76 -7.46
CA TYR A 36 8.90 -19.54 -8.68
C TYR A 36 9.17 -18.61 -9.87
N SER A 37 9.65 -19.18 -10.98
CA SER A 37 9.89 -18.44 -12.22
C SER A 37 8.63 -17.75 -12.72
N GLY A 38 8.77 -16.54 -13.28
CA GLY A 38 7.65 -15.79 -13.87
C GLY A 38 6.84 -14.94 -12.90
N GLY A 39 7.39 -14.58 -11.72
CA GLY A 39 6.69 -13.74 -10.74
C GLY A 39 5.54 -14.46 -10.03
N ILE A 40 5.58 -15.79 -10.02
CA ILE A 40 4.56 -16.64 -9.40
C ILE A 40 5.02 -17.00 -7.99
N TYR A 41 4.15 -16.80 -7.01
CA TYR A 41 4.37 -17.17 -5.62
C TYR A 41 3.41 -18.28 -5.21
N ARG A 42 3.86 -19.16 -4.31
CA ARG A 42 3.03 -20.25 -3.77
C ARG A 42 3.14 -20.31 -2.25
N CYS A 43 2.04 -20.69 -1.61
CA CYS A 43 2.03 -20.97 -0.17
C CYS A 43 2.55 -22.40 0.09
N PRO A 44 3.70 -22.59 0.74
CA PRO A 44 4.24 -23.93 1.01
C PRO A 44 3.40 -24.74 2.01
N PHE A 45 2.54 -24.06 2.79
CA PHE A 45 1.73 -24.67 3.85
C PHE A 45 0.31 -25.05 3.40
N CYS A 46 -0.09 -24.69 2.17
CA CYS A 46 -1.42 -24.94 1.62
C CYS A 46 -1.41 -25.91 0.42
N ALA A 47 -0.42 -26.81 0.35
CA ALA A 47 -0.29 -27.79 -0.73
C ALA A 47 -1.61 -28.55 -0.97
N GLY A 48 -2.06 -28.63 -2.24
CA GLY A 48 -3.25 -29.39 -2.65
C GLY A 48 -4.55 -28.60 -2.85
N LYS A 49 -4.59 -27.30 -2.56
CA LYS A 49 -5.78 -26.44 -2.80
C LYS A 49 -5.83 -25.88 -4.22
N LYS A 50 -7.04 -25.62 -4.76
CA LYS A 50 -7.31 -25.23 -6.17
C LYS A 50 -6.60 -23.95 -6.68
N LYS A 51 -6.19 -23.02 -5.80
CA LYS A 51 -5.36 -21.85 -6.17
C LYS A 51 -4.00 -21.97 -5.51
N GLN A 52 -2.95 -22.23 -6.30
CA GLN A 52 -1.57 -22.30 -5.82
C GLN A 52 -0.67 -21.21 -6.40
N ASN A 53 -1.04 -20.64 -7.56
CA ASN A 53 -0.27 -19.58 -8.20
C ASN A 53 -0.85 -18.24 -7.78
N PHE A 54 -0.08 -17.45 -7.06
CA PHE A 54 -0.44 -16.14 -6.55
C PHE A 54 0.51 -15.08 -7.11
N LYS A 55 0.03 -13.84 -7.23
CA LYS A 55 0.91 -12.66 -7.21
C LYS A 55 1.37 -12.40 -5.77
N TYR A 56 2.42 -11.58 -5.59
CA TYR A 56 2.92 -11.23 -4.25
C TYR A 56 1.80 -10.73 -3.32
N LYS A 57 1.01 -9.74 -3.76
CA LYS A 57 -0.08 -9.15 -2.97
C LYS A 57 -1.14 -10.18 -2.59
N ASP A 58 -1.51 -11.06 -3.52
CA ASP A 58 -2.51 -12.10 -3.28
C ASP A 58 -2.00 -13.15 -2.29
N LEU A 59 -0.72 -13.52 -2.37
CA LEU A 59 -0.10 -14.46 -1.43
C LEU A 59 0.00 -13.85 -0.03
N HIS A 60 0.41 -12.59 0.07
CA HIS A 60 0.49 -11.87 1.34
C HIS A 60 -0.88 -11.77 2.01
N GLN A 61 -1.91 -11.35 1.25
CA GLN A 61 -3.28 -11.31 1.75
C GLN A 61 -3.78 -12.70 2.17
N HIS A 62 -3.46 -13.74 1.41
CA HIS A 62 -3.76 -15.12 1.78
C HIS A 62 -3.09 -15.52 3.11
N ALA A 63 -1.79 -15.28 3.26
CA ALA A 63 -1.03 -15.65 4.44
C ALA A 63 -1.54 -14.90 5.69
N SER A 64 -1.71 -13.58 5.59
CA SER A 64 -2.23 -12.71 6.65
C SER A 64 -3.67 -13.06 7.04
N GLY A 65 -4.53 -13.34 6.05
CA GLY A 65 -5.90 -13.79 6.29
C GLY A 65 -5.97 -15.17 6.94
N VAL A 66 -4.98 -16.04 6.70
CA VAL A 66 -4.92 -17.35 7.35
C VAL A 66 -4.40 -17.26 8.77
N SER A 67 -3.38 -16.44 9.03
CA SER A 67 -2.81 -16.29 10.37
C SER A 67 -3.79 -15.63 11.35
N LYS A 68 -4.63 -14.70 10.87
CA LYS A 68 -5.66 -14.00 11.66
C LYS A 68 -7.05 -14.63 11.58
N GLY A 69 -7.21 -15.70 10.80
CA GLY A 69 -8.50 -16.30 10.46
C GLY A 69 -9.14 -17.11 11.59
N SER A 70 -10.30 -17.70 11.27
CA SER A 70 -11.16 -18.47 12.18
C SER A 70 -10.42 -19.42 13.14
N SER A 71 -10.98 -19.53 14.35
CA SER A 71 -10.58 -20.48 15.41
C SER A 71 -10.58 -21.95 14.98
N ASN A 72 -11.29 -22.32 13.91
CA ASN A 72 -11.27 -23.68 13.35
C ASN A 72 -9.93 -24.09 12.72
N ARG A 73 -8.94 -23.20 12.65
CA ARG A 73 -7.60 -23.53 12.13
C ARG A 73 -6.64 -23.81 13.25
N SER A 74 -5.87 -24.90 13.13
CA SER A 74 -4.89 -25.28 14.14
C SER A 74 -3.86 -24.16 14.35
N ALA A 75 -3.41 -24.00 15.60
CA ALA A 75 -2.40 -23.02 15.95
C ALA A 75 -1.12 -23.17 15.12
N LYS A 76 -0.71 -24.43 14.85
CA LYS A 76 0.40 -24.73 13.94
C LYS A 76 0.20 -24.16 12.54
N GLN A 77 -1.02 -24.26 12.00
CA GLN A 77 -1.32 -23.69 10.70
C GLN A 77 -1.32 -22.15 10.75
N LYS A 78 -1.85 -21.54 11.81
CA LYS A 78 -1.80 -20.08 12.00
C LYS A 78 -0.35 -19.58 12.11
N ALA A 79 0.50 -20.25 12.91
CA ALA A 79 1.92 -19.92 13.09
C ALA A 79 2.72 -20.05 11.78
N ASN A 80 2.50 -21.11 11.00
CA ASN A 80 3.13 -21.28 9.70
C ASN A 80 2.79 -20.13 8.73
N HIS A 81 1.52 -19.71 8.70
CA HIS A 81 1.10 -18.61 7.83
C HIS A 81 1.54 -17.25 8.37
N LEU A 82 1.67 -17.09 9.69
CA LEU A 82 2.29 -15.91 10.29
C LEU A 82 3.76 -15.79 9.88
N ALA A 83 4.51 -16.89 9.93
CA ALA A 83 5.89 -16.95 9.45
C ALA A 83 5.99 -16.60 7.96
N LEU A 84 5.06 -17.07 7.13
CA LEU A 84 5.02 -16.73 5.71
C LEU A 84 4.79 -15.24 5.47
N THR A 85 3.88 -14.61 6.22
CA THR A 85 3.61 -13.16 6.15
C THR A 85 4.87 -12.36 6.47
N LEU A 86 5.55 -12.68 7.58
CA LEU A 86 6.79 -12.01 7.98
C LEU A 86 7.90 -12.20 6.94
N TYR A 87 8.01 -13.40 6.35
CA TYR A 87 9.01 -13.67 5.32
C TYR A 87 8.77 -12.85 4.06
N LEU A 88 7.51 -12.73 3.64
CA LEU A 88 7.15 -11.90 2.50
C LEU A 88 7.51 -10.43 2.76
N GLU A 89 7.17 -9.90 3.94
CA GLU A 89 7.42 -8.51 4.33
C GLU A 89 8.90 -8.18 4.52
N ASN A 90 9.70 -9.09 5.08
CA ASN A 90 11.09 -8.79 5.43
C ASN A 90 12.07 -9.15 4.32
N GLU A 91 11.85 -10.28 3.64
CA GLU A 91 12.83 -10.88 2.74
C GLU A 91 12.43 -10.71 1.26
N LEU A 92 11.15 -10.47 0.98
CA LEU A 92 10.62 -10.30 -0.38
C LEU A 92 9.90 -8.96 -0.60
N ALA A 93 10.10 -7.98 0.29
CA ALA A 93 9.49 -6.65 0.19
C ALA A 93 9.82 -5.92 -1.11
N ASP A 94 11.05 -6.10 -1.64
CA ASP A 94 11.45 -5.49 -2.91
C ASP A 94 10.67 -6.04 -4.12
N GLU A 95 10.02 -7.19 -3.96
CA GLU A 95 9.19 -7.84 -4.98
C GLU A 95 7.70 -7.55 -4.80
N ALA A 96 7.31 -6.92 -3.69
CA ALA A 96 6.04 -6.22 -3.65
C ALA A 96 6.08 -5.25 -4.81
N GLU A 97 5.17 -5.39 -5.78
CA GLU A 97 5.01 -4.43 -6.86
C GLU A 97 5.07 -3.04 -6.23
N LYS A 98 6.21 -2.35 -6.40
CA LYS A 98 6.37 -0.97 -5.95
C LYS A 98 5.16 -0.29 -6.54
N PRO A 99 4.28 0.30 -5.72
CA PRO A 99 3.30 1.20 -6.27
C PRO A 99 4.11 2.17 -7.12
N LEU A 100 3.76 2.30 -8.40
CA LEU A 100 3.82 3.63 -8.99
C LEU A 100 3.27 4.54 -7.91
N LYS A 101 4.08 5.50 -7.44
CA LYS A 101 3.77 6.38 -6.31
C LYS A 101 2.34 6.91 -6.46
N VAL A 102 1.41 6.18 -5.87
CA VAL A 102 0.02 6.54 -5.70
C VAL A 102 -0.12 6.37 -4.21
N ALA A 103 -0.34 7.51 -3.57
CA ALA A 103 -0.36 7.69 -2.13
C ALA A 103 -1.11 6.54 -1.43
N ALA A 104 -0.62 6.18 -0.24
CA ALA A 104 -1.21 5.18 0.64
C ALA A 104 -2.73 5.40 0.81
N PRO A 105 -3.53 4.34 1.02
CA PRO A 105 -4.91 4.53 1.46
C PRO A 105 -4.87 5.16 2.86
N ILE A 106 -5.33 6.40 2.92
CA ILE A 106 -5.46 7.18 4.16
C ILE A 106 -6.52 6.49 5.01
N THR A 107 -6.09 5.69 5.98
CA THR A 107 -6.91 5.35 7.14
C THR A 107 -6.45 6.25 8.28
N GLU A 108 -7.41 7.01 8.80
CA GLU A 108 -7.28 8.18 9.67
C GLU A 108 -7.00 9.48 8.90
N GLU A 109 -8.00 10.36 8.96
CA GLU A 109 -8.12 11.68 8.36
C GLU A 109 -7.09 12.65 8.98
N ASN A 110 -5.80 12.35 8.84
CA ASN A 110 -4.77 13.35 9.07
C ASN A 110 -4.85 14.32 7.90
N GLU A 111 -5.53 15.44 8.09
CA GLU A 111 -5.47 16.60 7.22
C GLU A 111 -4.00 17.01 7.08
N LEU A 112 -3.38 16.60 5.97
CA LEU A 112 -2.00 16.96 5.66
C LEU A 112 -1.99 18.41 5.18
N PHE A 113 -1.27 19.27 5.89
CA PHE A 113 -1.04 20.66 5.47
C PHE A 113 0.17 20.74 4.53
N CYS A 114 0.12 21.66 3.57
CA CYS A 114 1.26 21.97 2.69
C CYS A 114 2.18 22.98 3.37
N TRP A 115 3.50 22.78 3.21
CA TRP A 115 4.52 23.75 3.60
C TRP A 115 5.49 23.94 2.42
N PRO A 116 5.78 25.17 1.97
CA PRO A 116 5.19 26.44 2.43
C PRO A 116 3.68 26.52 2.15
N TRP A 117 2.96 27.40 2.85
CA TRP A 117 1.51 27.53 2.69
C TRP A 117 1.18 27.89 1.24
N THR A 118 0.34 27.08 0.60
CA THR A 118 0.01 27.26 -0.82
C THR A 118 -1.49 27.29 -1.04
N GLY A 119 -1.99 28.40 -1.60
CA GLY A 119 -3.35 28.51 -2.12
C GLY A 119 -3.44 27.98 -3.54
N ILE A 120 -4.46 27.17 -3.83
CA ILE A 120 -4.75 26.70 -5.19
C ILE A 120 -6.07 27.32 -5.67
N LEU A 121 -5.98 28.19 -6.67
CA LEU A 121 -7.14 28.73 -7.36
C LEU A 121 -7.36 27.98 -8.67
N VAL A 122 -8.60 27.56 -8.90
CA VAL A 122 -8.99 26.80 -10.10
C VAL A 122 -10.16 27.49 -10.81
N ASN A 123 -10.54 26.99 -11.98
CA ASN A 123 -11.65 27.50 -12.78
C ASN A 123 -11.46 28.96 -13.23
N ILE A 124 -10.21 29.32 -13.52
CA ILE A 124 -9.87 30.60 -14.10
C ILE A 124 -10.13 30.52 -15.61
N VAL A 125 -11.04 31.36 -16.10
CA VAL A 125 -11.43 31.44 -17.52
C VAL A 125 -10.66 32.58 -18.18
N LYS A 126 -10.07 32.33 -19.34
CA LYS A 126 -9.44 33.36 -20.18
C LYS A 126 -10.54 34.07 -20.98
N GLU A 127 -10.85 35.30 -20.62
CA GLU A 127 -11.75 36.15 -21.43
C GLU A 127 -11.06 36.49 -22.76
N SER A 128 -11.82 36.43 -23.86
CA SER A 128 -11.27 36.48 -25.22
C SER A 128 -10.86 37.87 -25.70
N ASP A 129 -11.21 38.92 -24.96
CA ASP A 129 -11.22 40.30 -25.47
C ASP A 129 -10.81 41.33 -24.41
N GLY A 130 -9.65 41.13 -23.78
CA GLY A 130 -9.09 42.19 -22.92
C GLY A 130 -7.71 41.86 -22.33
N ALA A 131 -6.67 42.43 -22.95
CA ALA A 131 -5.29 42.48 -22.51
C ALA A 131 -4.52 41.14 -22.39
N ASN A 132 -3.28 41.18 -22.87
CA ASN A 132 -2.33 40.06 -22.95
C ASN A 132 -1.76 39.65 -21.56
N ASP A 133 -2.48 39.97 -20.49
CA ASP A 133 -1.97 39.98 -19.10
C ASP A 133 -2.34 38.72 -18.33
N PHE A 134 -3.14 37.82 -18.91
CA PHE A 134 -3.56 36.58 -18.26
C PHE A 134 -2.38 35.66 -17.89
N GLU A 135 -1.36 35.63 -18.75
CA GLU A 135 -0.12 34.87 -18.54
C GLU A 135 0.91 35.65 -17.72
N ASN A 136 0.60 36.88 -17.33
CA ASN A 136 1.48 37.73 -16.54
C ASN A 136 1.29 37.48 -15.04
N THR A 137 2.29 36.91 -14.39
CA THR A 137 2.32 36.69 -12.94
C THR A 137 2.12 37.99 -12.14
N GLU A 138 2.61 39.13 -12.62
CA GLU A 138 2.44 40.42 -11.94
C GLU A 138 0.97 40.85 -11.84
N TYR A 139 0.16 40.53 -12.85
CA TYR A 139 -1.28 40.76 -12.84
C TYR A 139 -1.90 40.02 -11.65
N TRP A 140 -1.54 38.75 -11.45
CA TRP A 140 -2.06 37.91 -10.38
C TRP A 140 -1.58 38.33 -8.98
N ILE A 141 -0.30 38.65 -8.83
CA ILE A 141 0.25 39.22 -7.59
C ILE A 141 -0.50 40.50 -7.21
N LYS A 142 -0.75 41.39 -8.19
CA LYS A 142 -1.52 42.61 -7.96
C LYS A 142 -2.98 42.32 -7.63
N ARG A 143 -3.62 41.40 -8.35
CA ARG A 143 -5.02 41.00 -8.18
C ARG A 143 -5.30 40.41 -6.80
N PHE A 144 -4.32 39.68 -6.23
CA PHE A 144 -4.37 39.03 -4.93
C PHE A 144 -3.53 39.72 -3.85
N SER A 145 -3.07 40.95 -4.11
CA SER A 145 -2.22 41.72 -3.18
C SER A 145 -2.76 41.85 -1.75
N LYS A 146 -4.09 41.76 -1.56
CA LYS A 146 -4.72 41.70 -0.23
C LYS A 146 -4.19 40.53 0.64
N TYR A 147 -3.87 39.40 0.01
CA TYR A 147 -3.39 38.19 0.66
C TYR A 147 -1.86 38.17 0.79
N LYS A 148 -1.16 39.12 0.17
CA LYS A 148 0.31 39.26 0.16
C LYS A 148 1.03 37.98 -0.30
N PRO A 149 0.72 37.49 -1.52
CA PRO A 149 1.45 36.39 -2.13
C PRO A 149 2.96 36.69 -2.17
N GLU A 150 3.79 35.70 -1.81
CA GLU A 150 5.23 35.72 -2.08
C GLU A 150 5.52 35.35 -3.55
N GLU A 151 4.84 34.34 -4.06
CA GLU A 151 5.02 33.82 -5.42
C GLU A 151 3.69 33.38 -6.02
N VAL A 152 3.55 33.57 -7.34
CA VAL A 152 2.41 33.06 -8.10
C VAL A 152 2.90 32.25 -9.30
N GLU A 153 2.40 31.01 -9.43
CA GLU A 153 2.65 30.15 -10.59
C GLU A 153 1.35 29.86 -11.34
N LEU A 154 1.34 30.09 -12.66
CA LEU A 154 0.21 29.83 -13.53
C LEU A 154 0.39 28.50 -14.29
N LEU A 155 -0.50 27.55 -14.04
CA LEU A 155 -0.54 26.27 -14.74
C LEU A 155 -1.69 26.27 -15.75
N TRP A 156 -1.36 26.36 -17.04
CA TRP A 156 -2.33 26.28 -18.13
C TRP A 156 -2.52 24.85 -18.63
N ASP A 157 -3.76 24.36 -18.62
CA ASP A 157 -4.15 23.10 -19.26
C ASP A 157 -4.81 23.41 -20.62
N ALA A 158 -4.07 23.21 -21.70
CA ALA A 158 -4.53 23.49 -23.06
C ALA A 158 -5.69 22.58 -23.52
N GLU A 159 -5.79 21.37 -22.95
CA GLU A 159 -6.86 20.42 -23.28
C GLU A 159 -8.17 20.82 -22.59
N LYS A 160 -8.09 21.27 -21.33
CA LYS A 160 -9.26 21.67 -20.55
C LYS A 160 -9.60 23.16 -20.65
N ARG A 161 -8.73 23.97 -21.29
CA ARG A 161 -8.83 25.43 -21.36
C ARG A 161 -9.03 26.08 -19.97
N THR A 162 -8.37 25.52 -18.95
CA THR A 162 -8.45 26.03 -17.58
C THR A 162 -7.06 26.40 -17.09
N ALA A 163 -6.97 27.50 -16.34
CA ALA A 163 -5.78 27.83 -15.58
C ALA A 163 -5.94 27.45 -14.11
N LYS A 164 -4.82 27.10 -13.49
CA LYS A 164 -4.67 27.08 -12.04
C LYS A 164 -3.63 28.11 -11.63
N VAL A 165 -3.88 28.80 -10.52
CA VAL A 165 -2.91 29.69 -9.89
C VAL A 165 -2.52 29.08 -8.56
N LEU A 166 -1.21 28.87 -8.38
CA LEU A 166 -0.60 28.54 -7.11
C LEU A 166 -0.09 29.84 -6.49
N GLU A 167 -0.51 30.14 -5.28
CA GLU A 167 -0.09 31.32 -4.52
C GLU A 167 0.60 30.85 -3.25
N VAL A 168 1.88 31.21 -3.07
CA VAL A 168 2.62 30.94 -1.82
C VAL A 168 2.36 32.10 -0.86
N LEU A 169 1.90 31.80 0.35
CA LEU A 169 1.51 32.76 1.41
C LEU A 169 2.46 32.77 2.61
#